data_AF-A0A2E6H8I4-F1
#
_entry.id   AF-A0A2E6H8I4-F1
#
_cell.length_a   1.000
_cell.length_b   1.000
_cell.length_c   1.000
_cell.angle_alpha   90.00
_cell.angle_beta   90.00
_cell.angle_gamma   90.00
#
_symmetry.space_group_name_H-M   'P 1'
#
loop_
_entity.id
_entity.type
_entity.pdbx_description
1 polymer ?
#
loop_
_entity_poly.entity_id
_entity_poly.type
_entity_poly.pdbx_seq_one_letter_code
_entity_poly.pdbx_strand_id
1 'polypeptide(L)'
;MKEVLEAMSRTATISAPSRVSKEQVVDWLSDQTANDVAEIIKGLELEPRYYVVYKNSDGKIKTYQIGKIDLFSSFGNKEDDRSNVGFKAYCYGRKEVRSFRHDRIISLTKK
;
A
#
# COMPACT_ATOMS: atom_id res chain seq x y z
N MET A 1 8.42 -18.59 -10.08
CA MET A 1 8.57 -19.27 -8.76
C MET A 1 9.92 -19.98 -8.63
N LYS A 2 10.41 -20.68 -9.66
CA LYS A 2 11.75 -21.33 -9.63
C LYS A 2 12.94 -20.35 -9.56
N GLU A 3 12.86 -19.20 -10.24
CA GLU A 3 13.96 -18.21 -10.29
C GLU A 3 14.22 -17.50 -8.94
N VAL A 4 13.17 -17.26 -8.14
CA VAL A 4 13.30 -16.64 -6.81
C VAL A 4 13.99 -17.60 -5.84
N LEU A 5 13.66 -18.89 -5.92
CA LEU A 5 14.26 -19.94 -5.09
C LEU A 5 15.76 -20.09 -5.38
N GLU A 6 16.16 -19.97 -6.65
CA GLU A 6 17.55 -20.09 -7.08
C GLU A 6 18.40 -18.86 -6.70
N ALA A 7 17.79 -17.67 -6.66
CA ALA A 7 18.45 -16.45 -6.20
C ALA A 7 18.70 -16.48 -4.68
N MET A 8 17.73 -16.95 -3.88
CA MET A 8 17.87 -17.05 -2.42
C MET A 8 18.94 -18.06 -1.97
N SER A 9 19.19 -19.10 -2.77
CA SER A 9 20.26 -20.09 -2.52
C SER A 9 21.67 -19.50 -2.73
N ARG A 10 21.83 -18.48 -3.57
CA ARG A 10 23.14 -17.92 -3.94
C ARG A 10 23.64 -16.80 -3.01
N THR A 11 22.80 -16.26 -2.11
CA THR A 11 23.15 -15.08 -1.29
C THR A 11 23.34 -15.39 0.20
N ALA A 12 23.10 -16.62 0.65
CA ALA A 12 23.32 -16.99 2.05
C ALA A 12 24.80 -17.31 2.32
N THR A 13 25.68 -16.30 2.32
CA THR A 13 26.96 -16.41 3.07
C THR A 13 26.65 -16.13 4.54
N ILE A 14 25.97 -17.09 5.16
CA ILE A 14 25.76 -17.09 6.59
C ILE A 14 26.99 -17.75 7.20
N SER A 15 27.71 -17.02 8.05
CA SER A 15 28.74 -17.57 8.93
C SER A 15 28.10 -18.61 9.84
N ALA A 16 28.02 -19.85 9.39
CA ALA A 16 27.44 -20.94 10.16
C ALA A 16 28.32 -21.23 11.40
N PRO A 17 27.75 -21.23 12.62
CA PRO A 17 28.49 -21.64 13.81
C PRO A 17 28.91 -23.11 13.68
N SER A 18 30.09 -23.45 14.22
CA SER A 18 30.87 -24.63 13.85
C SER A 18 30.32 -26.01 14.28
N ARG A 19 29.07 -26.12 14.74
CA ARG A 19 28.39 -27.39 15.06
C ARG A 19 26.86 -27.25 14.99
N VAL A 20 26.30 -27.27 13.79
CA VAL A 20 24.84 -27.28 13.56
C VAL A 20 24.50 -28.40 12.59
N SER A 21 23.49 -29.22 12.91
CA SER A 21 23.05 -30.32 12.03
C SER A 21 22.30 -29.77 10.82
N LYS A 22 22.23 -30.55 9.73
CA LYS A 22 21.55 -30.13 8.49
C LYS A 22 20.08 -29.80 8.74
N GLU A 23 19.44 -30.54 9.65
CA GLU A 23 18.05 -30.38 10.03
C GLU A 23 17.81 -29.04 10.74
N GLN A 24 18.73 -28.62 11.61
CA GLN A 24 18.66 -27.32 12.29
C GLN A 24 18.87 -26.15 11.31
N VAL A 25 19.71 -26.32 10.28
CA VAL A 25 19.87 -25.32 9.22
C VAL A 25 18.58 -25.20 8.39
N VAL A 26 17.92 -26.31 8.08
CA VAL A 26 16.64 -26.34 7.33
C VAL A 26 15.52 -25.67 8.13
N ASP A 27 15.44 -25.92 9.43
CA ASP A 27 14.46 -25.30 10.32
C ASP A 27 14.63 -23.78 10.37
N TRP A 28 15.87 -23.31 10.55
CA TRP A 28 16.17 -21.88 10.56
C TRP A 28 15.89 -21.18 9.22
N LEU A 29 16.21 -21.82 8.10
CA LEU A 29 15.87 -21.28 6.77
C LEU A 29 14.35 -21.21 6.59
N SER A 30 13.61 -22.19 7.10
CA SER A 30 12.14 -22.19 7.04
C SER A 30 11.56 -21.06 7.88
N ASP A 31 12.05 -20.87 9.10
CA ASP A 31 11.66 -19.76 9.98
C ASP A 31 11.99 -18.40 9.36
N GLN A 32 13.16 -18.25 8.73
CA GLN A 32 13.52 -17.01 8.04
C GLN A 32 12.53 -16.73 6.89
N THR A 33 12.20 -17.73 6.07
CA THR A 33 11.22 -17.51 4.99
C THR A 33 9.82 -17.17 5.50
N ALA A 34 9.40 -17.76 6.62
CA ALA A 34 8.12 -17.42 7.24
C ALA A 34 8.10 -15.98 7.77
N ASN A 35 9.20 -15.54 8.39
CA ASN A 35 9.37 -14.17 8.84
C ASN A 35 9.39 -13.17 7.68
N ASP A 36 10.13 -13.45 6.62
CA ASP A 36 10.18 -12.59 5.42
C ASP A 36 8.79 -12.43 4.79
N VAL A 37 8.04 -13.53 4.67
CA VAL A 37 6.66 -13.51 4.17
C VAL A 37 5.74 -12.72 5.12
N ALA A 38 5.88 -12.88 6.43
CA ALA A 38 5.10 -12.14 7.42
C ALA A 38 5.40 -10.63 7.39
N GLU A 39 6.65 -10.23 7.18
CA GLU A 39 7.03 -8.83 7.01
C GLU A 39 6.46 -8.23 5.73
N ILE A 40 6.49 -8.97 4.61
CA ILE A 40 5.85 -8.56 3.35
C ILE A 40 4.33 -8.41 3.54
N ILE A 41 3.67 -9.37 4.18
CA ILE A 41 2.23 -9.32 4.47
C ILE A 41 1.89 -8.14 5.38
N LYS A 42 2.68 -7.90 6.45
CA LYS A 42 2.53 -6.71 7.29
C LYS A 42 2.68 -5.44 6.47
N GLY A 43 3.68 -5.35 5.59
CA GLY A 43 3.86 -4.21 4.70
C GLY A 43 2.65 -3.94 3.79
N LEU A 44 2.01 -5.00 3.29
CA LEU A 44 0.80 -4.91 2.46
C LEU A 44 -0.47 -4.56 3.26
N GLU A 45 -0.56 -4.96 4.53
CA GLU A 45 -1.69 -4.63 5.42
C GLU A 45 -1.61 -3.22 6.03
N LEU A 46 -0.44 -2.58 6.00
CA LEU A 46 -0.20 -1.28 6.60
C LEU A 46 -0.52 -0.08 5.71
N GLU A 47 -1.00 -0.29 4.47
CA GLU A 47 -1.40 0.84 3.65
C GLU A 47 -2.58 1.59 4.31
N PRO A 48 -2.40 2.88 4.66
CA PRO A 48 -3.41 3.62 5.40
C PRO A 48 -4.65 3.75 4.54
N ARG A 49 -5.78 3.32 5.09
CA ARG A 49 -7.09 3.49 4.46
C ARG A 49 -7.80 4.69 5.06
N TYR A 50 -8.61 5.34 4.26
CA TYR A 50 -9.38 6.50 4.68
C TYR A 50 -10.84 6.33 4.26
N TYR A 51 -11.72 6.95 5.04
CA TYR A 51 -13.10 7.21 4.65
C TYR A 51 -13.22 8.68 4.27
N VAL A 52 -13.72 8.93 3.07
CA VAL A 52 -14.01 10.28 2.58
C VAL A 52 -15.51 10.43 2.38
N VAL A 53 -16.11 11.44 3.02
CA VAL A 53 -17.48 11.87 2.74
C VAL A 53 -17.40 12.97 1.69
N TYR A 54 -18.02 12.75 0.54
CA TYR A 54 -17.81 13.55 -0.66
C TYR A 54 -19.14 13.95 -1.30
N LYS A 55 -19.26 15.22 -1.68
CA LYS A 55 -20.39 15.76 -2.45
C LYS A 55 -20.07 15.69 -3.94
N ASN A 56 -20.81 14.88 -4.71
CA ASN A 56 -20.57 14.76 -6.14
C ASN A 56 -21.09 15.99 -6.92
N SER A 57 -20.84 16.04 -8.23
CA SER A 57 -21.31 17.11 -9.13
C SER A 57 -22.83 17.29 -9.11
N ASP A 58 -23.58 16.20 -8.89
CA ASP A 58 -25.04 16.21 -8.85
C ASP A 58 -25.58 16.62 -7.46
N GLY A 59 -24.69 17.05 -6.56
CA GLY A 59 -25.04 17.47 -5.20
C GLY A 59 -25.29 16.34 -4.20
N LYS A 60 -25.17 15.07 -4.60
CA LYS A 60 -25.38 13.90 -3.73
C LYS A 60 -24.15 13.65 -2.85
N ILE A 61 -24.39 13.34 -1.58
CA ILE A 61 -23.34 13.00 -0.61
C ILE A 61 -23.14 11.48 -0.60
N LYS A 62 -21.89 11.03 -0.69
CA LYS A 62 -21.52 9.61 -0.63
C LYS A 62 -20.24 9.43 0.18
N THR A 63 -20.15 8.31 0.88
CA THR A 63 -18.94 7.89 1.58
C THR A 63 -18.16 6.90 0.72
N TYR A 64 -16.85 7.11 0.58
CA TYR A 64 -15.95 6.20 -0.12
C TYR A 64 -14.85 5.75 0.82
N GLN A 65 -14.48 4.47 0.72
CA GLN A 65 -13.23 3.99 1.26
C GLN A 65 -12.14 4.17 0.20
N ILE A 66 -11.06 4.84 0.56
CA ILE A 66 -9.94 5.12 -0.34
C ILE A 66 -8.62 4.65 0.27
N GLY A 67 -7.66 4.33 -0.60
CA GLY A 67 -6.29 3.98 -0.23
C GLY A 67 -5.47 5.20 0.19
N LYS A 68 -4.14 5.05 0.13
CA LYS A 68 -3.20 6.14 0.45
C LYS A 68 -3.55 7.41 -0.31
N ILE A 69 -3.59 8.51 0.42
CA ILE A 69 -3.86 9.84 -0.12
C ILE A 69 -2.53 10.50 -0.41
N ASP A 70 -2.36 10.92 -1.65
CA ASP A 70 -1.24 11.77 -2.03
C ASP A 70 -1.74 13.22 -2.10
N LEU A 71 -1.56 13.97 -1.00
CA LEU A 71 -1.94 15.37 -0.89
C LEU A 71 -1.03 16.31 -1.70
N PHE A 72 0.11 15.80 -2.20
CA PHE A 72 1.08 16.57 -2.98
C PHE A 72 0.92 16.32 -4.49
N SER A 73 0.38 15.16 -4.88
CA SER A 73 -0.08 14.87 -6.25
C SER A 73 -1.43 15.54 -6.51
N SER A 74 -1.38 16.86 -6.51
CA SER A 74 -2.53 17.68 -6.82
C SER A 74 -2.70 17.79 -8.32
N PHE A 75 -3.82 17.31 -8.85
CA PHE A 75 -4.15 17.57 -10.25
C PHE A 75 -4.55 19.04 -10.40
N GLY A 76 -3.93 19.75 -11.33
CA GLY A 76 -4.27 21.13 -11.65
C GLY A 76 -5.45 21.21 -12.61
N ASN A 77 -6.35 22.18 -12.40
CA ASN A 77 -7.34 22.57 -13.40
C ASN A 77 -6.75 23.74 -14.20
N LYS A 78 -6.45 23.54 -15.49
CA LYS A 78 -5.95 24.59 -16.39
C LYS A 78 -6.89 25.80 -16.53
N GLU A 79 -8.18 25.60 -16.26
CA GLU A 79 -9.21 26.65 -16.42
C GLU A 79 -9.36 27.57 -15.20
N ASP A 80 -8.89 27.18 -14.01
CA ASP A 80 -9.11 27.93 -12.75
C ASP A 80 -7.84 28.63 -12.22
N ASP A 81 -6.70 28.50 -12.90
CA ASP A 81 -5.37 28.92 -12.41
C ASP A 81 -5.02 28.39 -11.00
N ARG A 82 -5.70 27.31 -10.59
CA ARG A 82 -5.52 26.66 -9.29
C ARG A 82 -4.63 25.44 -9.47
N SER A 83 -3.39 25.56 -9.01
CA SER A 83 -2.38 24.49 -9.02
C SER A 83 -2.75 23.29 -8.12
N ASN A 84 -3.69 23.46 -7.18
CA ASN A 84 -4.09 22.41 -6.24
C ASN A 84 -5.61 22.33 -6.00
N VAL A 85 -6.35 21.61 -6.87
CA VAL A 85 -7.81 21.47 -6.73
C VAL A 85 -8.26 20.17 -6.05
N GLY A 86 -7.39 19.19 -5.83
CA GLY A 86 -7.75 17.89 -5.26
C GLY A 86 -6.60 16.88 -5.28
N PHE A 87 -6.90 15.63 -4.92
CA PHE A 87 -5.95 14.50 -4.99
C PHE A 87 -6.56 13.27 -5.67
N LYS A 88 -5.71 12.39 -6.20
CA LYS A 88 -6.13 11.08 -6.71
C LYS A 88 -5.91 10.00 -5.66
N ALA A 89 -6.87 9.09 -5.53
CA ALA A 89 -6.74 7.93 -4.67
C ALA A 89 -7.48 6.72 -5.25
N TYR A 90 -7.00 5.52 -4.94
CA TYR A 90 -7.70 4.28 -5.28
C TYR A 90 -8.99 4.17 -4.45
N CYS A 91 -10.13 4.05 -5.13
CA CYS A 91 -11.44 3.94 -4.50
C CYS A 91 -11.89 2.47 -4.47
N TYR A 92 -11.84 1.84 -3.30
CA TYR A 92 -12.13 0.40 -3.16
C TYR A 92 -13.56 0.03 -3.60
N GLY A 93 -14.54 0.88 -3.29
CA GLY A 93 -15.94 0.64 -3.69
C GLY A 93 -16.20 0.74 -5.20
N ARG A 94 -15.24 1.28 -5.97
CA ARG A 94 -15.33 1.43 -7.42
C ARG A 94 -14.26 0.62 -8.17
N LYS A 95 -13.28 0.09 -7.45
CA LYS A 95 -12.14 -0.67 -7.98
C LYS A 95 -11.32 0.10 -9.02
N GLU A 96 -11.24 1.43 -8.88
CA GLU A 96 -10.54 2.34 -9.81
C GLU A 96 -9.90 3.53 -9.06
N VAL A 97 -8.94 4.20 -9.68
CA VAL A 97 -8.37 5.47 -9.18
C VAL A 97 -9.32 6.61 -9.52
N ARG A 98 -9.70 7.43 -8.54
CA ARG A 98 -10.58 8.59 -8.74
C ARG A 98 -9.98 9.88 -8.19
N SER A 99 -10.43 10.99 -8.77
CA SER A 99 -10.09 12.35 -8.35
C SER A 99 -11.10 12.86 -7.32
N PHE A 100 -10.60 13.36 -6.20
CA PHE A 100 -11.40 13.99 -5.14
C PHE A 100 -10.99 15.45 -5.01
N ARG A 101 -11.92 16.38 -5.26
CA ARG A 101 -11.65 17.81 -5.14
C ARG A 101 -11.75 18.27 -3.70
N HIS A 102 -10.84 19.15 -3.26
CA HIS A 102 -10.82 19.69 -1.91
C HIS A 102 -12.13 20.38 -1.52
N ASP A 103 -12.70 21.18 -2.44
CA ASP A 103 -13.95 21.93 -2.24
C ASP A 103 -15.21 21.06 -2.09
N ARG A 104 -15.13 19.77 -2.40
CA ARG A 104 -16.24 18.82 -2.36
C ARG A 104 -16.09 17.76 -1.27
N ILE A 105 -14.98 17.77 -0.53
CA ILE A 105 -14.77 16.90 0.62
C ILE A 105 -15.47 17.52 1.82
N ILE A 106 -16.42 16.77 2.39
CA ILE A 106 -17.14 17.15 3.62
C ILE A 106 -16.35 16.69 4.84
N SER A 107 -15.81 15.47 4.80
CA SER A 107 -14.94 14.96 5.85
C SER A 107 -13.98 13.90 5.31
N LEU A 108 -12.85 13.76 5.99
CA LEU A 108 -11.83 12.76 5.71
C LEU A 108 -11.34 12.17 7.04
N THR A 109 -11.42 10.86 7.17
CA THR A 109 -11.06 10.16 8.41
C THR A 109 -10.17 8.96 8.10
N LYS A 110 -9.05 8.83 8.82
CA LYS A 110 -8.19 7.65 8.73
C LYS A 110 -8.88 6.47 9.42
N LYS A 111 -8.85 5.30 8.78
CA LYS A 111 -9.37 4.05 9.34
C LYS A 111 -8.40 3.48 10.38
#